data_AF-B6K025-F1
#
_entry.id   AF-B6K025-F1
#
_cell.length_a   1.000
_cell.length_b   1.000
_cell.length_c   1.000
_cell.angle_alpha   90.00
_cell.angle_beta   90.00
_cell.angle_gamma   90.00
#
_symmetry.space_group_name_H-M   'P 1'
#
loop_
_entity.id
_entity.type
_entity.pdbx_description
1 polymer ?
#
loop_
_entity_poly.entity_id
_entity_poly.type
_entity_poly.pdbx_seq_one_letter_code
_entity_poly.pdbx_strand_id
1 'polypeptide(L)'
;MSSYKKSSEYKPGERRPRNVSTVNSVPVCENYRSSVVKEIARRINRIQNPVLPEYQIRDLNDAINKLMREKRAWELQIKELGGPDYTHVSTAKLFDDEGQKVSEEDEYRYYGRARDLPGVKELFETDITFVSEHQRKLEMQQRVLNADYYGYLTESEEAKLLEFEKQAEQSRLVELQRSAVDQQPPADWQRVRIGRIPNKTEVEQILLQRRKDALLSRLD
;
A
#
# COMPACT_ATOMS: atom_id res chain seq x y z
N MET A 1 -14.08 -53.50 25.64
CA MET A 1 -13.05 -52.75 26.40
C MET A 1 -12.78 -51.45 25.66
N SER A 2 -13.44 -50.36 26.06
CA SER A 2 -13.28 -49.05 25.43
C SER A 2 -11.99 -48.42 25.97
N SER A 3 -10.94 -48.46 25.16
CA SER A 3 -9.63 -47.87 25.50
C SER A 3 -9.77 -46.36 25.54
N TYR A 4 -9.92 -45.82 26.76
CA TYR A 4 -9.74 -44.40 27.05
C TYR A 4 -8.33 -44.01 26.61
N LYS A 5 -8.21 -43.41 25.41
CA LYS A 5 -7.01 -42.70 25.00
C LYS A 5 -6.79 -41.58 26.01
N LYS A 6 -5.74 -41.74 26.82
CA LYS A 6 -5.20 -40.70 27.71
C LYS A 6 -5.23 -39.35 26.99
N SER A 7 -5.97 -38.40 27.51
CA SER A 7 -5.94 -37.01 27.05
C SER A 7 -4.50 -36.55 27.09
N SER A 8 -3.96 -36.19 25.93
CA SER A 8 -2.63 -35.60 25.78
C SER A 8 -2.53 -34.37 26.68
N GLU A 9 -1.82 -34.49 27.79
CA GLU A 9 -1.71 -33.43 28.78
C GLU A 9 -0.74 -32.36 28.27
N TYR A 10 -1.23 -31.13 28.11
CA TYR A 10 -0.42 -29.99 27.70
C TYR A 10 0.61 -29.65 28.79
N LYS A 11 1.89 -29.68 28.45
CA LYS A 11 2.97 -29.28 29.37
C LYS A 11 3.41 -27.84 29.08
N PRO A 12 3.35 -26.92 30.07
CA PRO A 12 3.85 -25.56 29.90
C PRO A 12 5.33 -25.56 29.51
N GLY A 13 5.67 -24.93 28.38
CA GLY A 13 7.05 -24.85 27.87
C GLY A 13 7.43 -25.94 26.86
N GLU A 14 6.53 -26.89 26.55
CA GLU A 14 6.74 -27.81 25.44
C GLU A 14 6.79 -27.05 24.10
N ARG A 15 7.74 -27.43 23.24
CA ARG A 15 7.86 -26.83 21.91
C ARG A 15 6.62 -27.16 21.10
N ARG A 16 6.07 -26.14 20.45
CA ARG A 16 4.90 -26.31 19.57
C ARG A 16 5.25 -27.30 18.44
N PRO A 17 4.37 -28.26 18.12
CA PRO A 17 4.60 -29.18 17.03
C PRO A 17 4.64 -28.41 15.69
N ARG A 18 5.48 -28.87 14.75
CA ARG A 18 5.63 -28.23 13.44
C ARG A 18 4.35 -28.30 12.60
N ASN A 19 3.62 -29.40 12.71
CA ASN A 19 2.37 -29.65 11.98
C ASN A 19 1.19 -29.61 12.96
N VAL A 20 0.29 -28.66 12.73
CA VAL A 20 -0.87 -28.41 13.58
C VAL A 20 -1.82 -29.62 13.62
N SER A 21 -2.02 -30.29 12.48
CA SER A 21 -2.92 -31.45 12.34
C SER A 21 -2.52 -32.69 13.12
N THR A 22 -1.35 -32.70 13.77
CA THR A 22 -0.93 -33.79 14.66
C THR A 22 -1.68 -33.78 16.00
N VAL A 23 -2.24 -32.63 16.39
CA VAL A 23 -2.94 -32.44 17.66
C VAL A 23 -4.45 -32.51 17.42
N ASN A 24 -5.08 -33.53 17.99
CA ASN A 24 -6.52 -33.81 17.84
C ASN A 24 -7.34 -33.43 19.09
N SER A 25 -6.77 -32.63 19.99
CA SER A 25 -7.43 -32.23 21.23
C SER A 25 -7.63 -30.71 21.25
N VAL A 26 -8.90 -30.28 21.20
CA VAL A 26 -9.31 -28.86 21.25
C VAL A 26 -8.64 -28.08 22.40
N PRO A 27 -8.68 -28.53 23.68
CA PRO A 27 -8.09 -27.75 24.78
C PRO A 27 -6.57 -27.61 24.65
N VAL A 28 -5.89 -28.59 24.06
CA VAL A 28 -4.44 -28.50 23.80
C VAL A 28 -4.16 -27.50 22.67
N CYS A 29 -4.96 -27.51 21.60
CA CYS A 29 -4.87 -26.54 20.51
C CYS A 29 -5.11 -25.10 21.00
N GLU A 30 -6.07 -24.88 21.89
CA GLU A 30 -6.34 -23.56 22.49
C GLU A 30 -5.17 -23.04 23.35
N ASN A 31 -4.50 -23.92 24.09
CA ASN A 31 -3.30 -23.58 24.83
C ASN A 31 -2.16 -23.16 23.90
N TYR A 32 -1.94 -23.90 22.81
CA TYR A 32 -0.93 -23.53 21.80
C TYR A 32 -1.28 -22.21 21.09
N ARG A 33 -2.55 -22.01 20.71
CA ARG A 33 -3.03 -20.73 20.15
C ARG A 33 -2.74 -19.57 21.11
N SER A 34 -3.05 -19.74 22.39
CA SER A 34 -2.79 -18.72 23.42
C SER A 34 -1.31 -18.43 23.62
N SER A 35 -0.46 -19.47 23.51
CA SER A 35 1.01 -19.32 23.54
C SER A 35 1.51 -18.50 22.35
N VAL A 36 1.02 -18.78 21.14
CA VAL A 36 1.36 -18.01 19.92
C VAL A 36 0.93 -16.55 20.07
N VAL A 37 -0.30 -16.30 20.54
CA VAL A 37 -0.83 -14.94 20.78
C VAL A 37 0.04 -14.15 21.74
N LYS A 38 0.48 -14.76 22.86
CA LYS A 38 1.42 -14.12 23.81
C LYS A 38 2.78 -13.83 23.19
N GLU A 39 3.25 -14.66 22.28
CA GLU A 39 4.50 -14.43 21.56
C GLU A 39 4.38 -13.28 20.56
N ILE A 40 3.26 -13.20 19.82
CA ILE A 40 2.94 -12.08 18.93
C ILE A 40 2.95 -10.75 19.71
N ALA A 41 2.22 -10.69 20.84
CA ALA A 41 2.15 -9.48 21.66
C ALA A 41 3.55 -9.02 22.15
N ARG A 42 4.41 -9.95 22.56
CA ARG A 42 5.80 -9.63 22.94
C ARG A 42 6.63 -9.09 21.78
N ARG A 43 6.44 -9.61 20.56
CA ARG A 43 7.15 -9.12 19.37
C ARG A 43 6.64 -7.76 18.90
N ILE A 44 5.33 -7.52 18.95
CA ILE A 44 4.73 -6.20 18.65
C ILE A 44 5.32 -5.14 19.59
N ASN A 45 5.31 -5.40 20.90
CA ASN A 45 5.92 -4.51 21.89
C ASN A 45 7.42 -4.26 21.61
N ARG A 46 8.16 -5.27 21.12
CA ARG A 46 9.57 -5.11 20.76
C ARG A 46 9.77 -4.26 19.51
N ILE A 47 8.94 -4.42 18.47
CA ILE A 47 9.02 -3.61 17.24
C ILE A 47 8.77 -2.12 17.53
N GLN A 48 7.91 -1.81 18.49
CA GLN A 48 7.59 -0.43 18.86
C GLN A 48 8.75 0.33 19.53
N ASN A 49 9.86 -0.33 19.90
CA ASN A 49 11.00 0.35 20.51
C ASN A 49 11.75 1.23 19.48
N PRO A 50 11.93 2.54 19.76
CA PRO A 50 12.52 3.51 18.82
C PRO A 50 14.00 3.29 18.53
N VAL A 51 14.72 2.56 19.38
CA VAL A 51 16.17 2.35 19.30
C VAL A 51 16.53 1.21 18.33
N LEU A 52 15.56 0.40 17.89
CA LEU A 52 15.87 -0.71 17.00
C LEU A 52 16.35 -0.24 15.62
N PRO A 53 17.40 -0.88 15.07
CA PRO A 53 17.84 -0.63 13.71
C PRO A 53 16.88 -1.28 12.71
N GLU A 54 16.83 -0.68 11.52
CA GLU A 54 15.97 -1.04 10.39
C GLU A 54 15.91 -2.54 10.07
N TYR A 55 17.07 -3.20 9.94
CA TYR A 55 17.14 -4.62 9.59
C TYR A 55 16.47 -5.51 10.64
N GLN A 56 16.58 -5.17 11.93
CA GLN A 56 15.92 -5.93 12.99
C GLN A 56 14.40 -5.71 12.97
N ILE A 57 13.94 -4.53 12.56
CA ILE A 57 12.50 -4.28 12.41
C ILE A 57 11.92 -5.18 11.32
N ARG A 58 12.64 -5.34 10.19
CA ARG A 58 12.27 -6.27 9.11
C ARG A 58 12.20 -7.72 9.60
N ASP A 59 13.27 -8.18 10.27
CA ASP A 59 13.32 -9.54 10.81
C ASP A 59 12.17 -9.79 11.81
N LEU A 60 11.89 -8.82 12.69
CA LEU A 60 10.79 -8.94 13.64
C LEU A 60 9.42 -8.95 12.94
N ASN A 61 9.24 -8.16 11.88
CA ASN A 61 8.00 -8.13 11.11
C ASN A 61 7.75 -9.47 10.40
N ASP A 62 8.77 -10.05 9.77
CA ASP A 62 8.72 -11.39 9.20
C ASP A 62 8.38 -12.45 10.24
N ALA A 63 9.00 -12.33 11.42
CA ALA A 63 8.78 -13.22 12.52
C ALA A 63 7.34 -13.11 13.06
N ILE A 64 6.74 -11.91 13.09
CA ILE A 64 5.31 -11.73 13.43
C ILE A 64 4.41 -12.33 12.35
N ASN A 65 4.65 -12.06 11.07
CA ASN A 65 3.86 -12.62 9.97
C ASN A 65 3.88 -14.16 9.99
N LYS A 66 5.02 -14.77 10.33
CA LYS A 66 5.12 -16.23 10.53
C LYS A 66 4.23 -16.72 11.69
N LEU A 67 4.24 -16.03 12.82
CA LEU A 67 3.39 -16.37 13.97
C LEU A 67 1.90 -16.14 13.68
N MET A 68 1.54 -15.14 12.88
CA MET A 68 0.16 -14.87 12.48
C MET A 68 -0.40 -16.00 11.60
N ARG A 69 0.40 -16.52 10.67
CA ARG A 69 0.06 -17.72 9.90
C ARG A 69 -0.07 -18.96 10.80
N GLU A 70 0.84 -19.13 11.76
CA GLU A 70 0.75 -20.21 12.75
C GLU A 70 -0.53 -20.11 13.59
N LYS A 71 -0.88 -18.91 14.09
CA LYS A 71 -2.14 -18.63 14.80
C LYS A 71 -3.33 -19.04 13.94
N ARG A 72 -3.38 -18.60 12.68
CA ARG A 72 -4.47 -18.94 11.75
C ARG A 72 -4.59 -20.45 11.54
N ALA A 73 -3.46 -21.15 11.41
CA ALA A 73 -3.46 -22.61 11.29
C ALA A 73 -4.04 -23.29 12.54
N TRP A 74 -3.68 -22.83 13.74
CA TRP A 74 -4.28 -23.32 15.00
C TRP A 74 -5.78 -23.03 15.08
N GLU A 75 -6.23 -21.86 14.62
CA GLU A 75 -7.66 -21.50 14.61
C GLU A 75 -8.48 -22.36 13.64
N LEU A 76 -7.93 -22.66 12.45
CA LEU A 76 -8.54 -23.60 11.50
C LEU A 76 -8.62 -25.01 12.08
N GLN A 77 -7.55 -25.51 12.71
CA GLN A 77 -7.56 -26.83 13.34
C GLN A 77 -8.60 -26.93 14.47
N ILE A 78 -8.73 -25.89 15.31
CA ILE A 78 -9.75 -25.88 16.36
C ILE A 78 -11.15 -25.97 15.73
N LYS A 79 -11.39 -25.22 14.66
CA LYS A 79 -12.66 -25.26 13.92
C LYS A 79 -12.92 -26.65 13.29
N GLU A 80 -11.91 -27.27 12.68
CA GLU A 80 -12.01 -28.61 12.10
C GLU A 80 -12.31 -29.70 13.15
N LEU A 81 -11.77 -29.55 14.36
CA LEU A 81 -12.06 -30.44 15.49
C LEU A 81 -13.43 -30.18 16.15
N GLY A 82 -14.21 -29.22 15.64
CA GLY A 82 -15.54 -28.87 16.17
C GLY A 82 -15.50 -27.93 17.39
N GLY A 83 -14.39 -27.24 17.62
CA GLY A 83 -14.23 -26.23 18.66
C GLY A 83 -14.77 -24.84 18.27
N PRO A 84 -14.60 -23.83 19.14
CA PRO A 84 -15.08 -22.46 18.90
C PRO A 84 -14.41 -21.80 17.68
N ASP A 85 -15.18 -21.01 16.92
CA ASP A 85 -14.65 -20.30 15.74
C ASP A 85 -13.98 -18.97 16.14
N TYR A 86 -12.64 -18.98 16.18
CA TYR A 86 -11.82 -17.81 16.51
C TYR A 86 -11.51 -16.91 15.31
N THR A 87 -11.89 -17.31 14.09
CA THR A 87 -11.58 -16.55 12.86
C THR A 87 -12.30 -15.20 12.78
N HIS A 88 -13.55 -15.15 13.25
CA HIS A 88 -14.39 -13.95 13.21
C HIS A 88 -14.23 -13.03 14.43
N VAL A 89 -13.88 -13.59 15.59
CA VAL A 89 -13.78 -12.83 16.85
C VAL A 89 -12.41 -12.16 16.99
N SER A 90 -11.36 -12.71 16.36
CA SER A 90 -9.98 -12.26 16.59
C SER A 90 -9.55 -11.01 15.80
N THR A 91 -10.31 -10.57 14.80
CA THR A 91 -9.97 -9.40 13.96
C THR A 91 -10.46 -8.07 14.51
N ALA A 92 -11.44 -8.06 15.42
CA ALA A 92 -12.20 -6.84 15.71
C ALA A 92 -11.83 -6.10 17.00
N LYS A 93 -11.08 -6.70 17.96
CA LYS A 93 -10.99 -6.11 19.31
C LYS A 93 -9.73 -6.37 20.14
N LEU A 94 -8.81 -7.23 19.72
CA LEU A 94 -7.65 -7.60 20.57
C LEU A 94 -6.33 -6.93 20.14
N PHE A 95 -6.30 -6.31 18.96
CA PHE A 95 -5.12 -5.63 18.44
C PHE A 95 -5.56 -4.39 17.64
N ASP A 96 -5.81 -3.24 18.29
CA ASP A 96 -6.09 -1.98 17.56
C ASP A 96 -4.92 -1.54 16.66
N ASP A 97 -3.76 -2.19 16.77
CA ASP A 97 -2.57 -2.01 15.94
C ASP A 97 -2.48 -3.11 14.84
N GLU A 98 -3.62 -3.47 14.24
CA GLU A 98 -3.71 -4.43 13.12
C GLU A 98 -2.74 -3.98 12.02
N GLY A 99 -1.66 -4.75 11.83
CA GLY A 99 -0.66 -4.49 10.80
C GLY A 99 -1.30 -4.15 9.45
N GLN A 100 -0.76 -3.15 8.77
CA GLN A 100 -1.33 -2.66 7.53
C GLN A 100 -0.84 -3.52 6.36
N LYS A 101 -1.75 -3.80 5.43
CA LYS A 101 -1.45 -4.50 4.18
C LYS A 101 -1.18 -3.47 3.10
N VAL A 102 -0.16 -3.71 2.27
CA VAL A 102 0.19 -2.86 1.12
C VAL A 102 -0.86 -2.98 0.01
N SER A 103 -1.47 -4.16 -0.15
CA SER A 103 -2.52 -4.40 -1.13
C SER A 103 -3.59 -5.33 -0.55
N GLU A 104 -4.81 -5.28 -1.09
CA GLU A 104 -5.89 -6.18 -0.71
C GLU A 104 -5.55 -7.66 -0.99
N GLU A 105 -4.75 -7.91 -2.03
CA GLU A 105 -4.31 -9.24 -2.46
C GLU A 105 -3.16 -9.79 -1.60
N ASP A 106 -2.42 -8.92 -0.91
CA ASP A 106 -1.25 -9.33 -0.13
C ASP A 106 -1.64 -9.93 1.24
N GLU A 107 -1.10 -11.11 1.54
CA GLU A 107 -1.23 -11.73 2.86
C GLU A 107 -0.24 -11.12 3.88
N TYR A 108 0.81 -10.46 3.41
CA TYR A 108 1.85 -9.88 4.25
C TYR A 108 1.41 -8.56 4.89
N ARG A 109 1.74 -8.37 6.17
CA ARG A 109 1.36 -7.18 6.93
C ARG A 109 2.56 -6.51 7.59
N TYR A 110 2.50 -5.19 7.73
CA TYR A 110 3.50 -4.39 8.42
C TYR A 110 2.97 -3.90 9.76
N TYR A 111 3.60 -4.34 10.85
CA TYR A 111 3.15 -4.09 12.22
C TYR A 111 3.94 -2.96 12.88
N GLY A 112 3.25 -2.06 13.60
CA GLY A 112 3.84 -0.93 14.31
C GLY A 112 4.86 -0.17 13.46
N ARG A 113 6.08 -0.05 13.98
CA ARG A 113 7.20 0.69 13.36
C ARG A 113 7.72 0.09 12.05
N ALA A 114 7.32 -1.12 11.70
CA ALA A 114 7.63 -1.69 10.39
C ALA A 114 6.92 -0.97 9.23
N ARG A 115 5.94 -0.10 9.51
CA ARG A 115 5.32 0.79 8.53
C ARG A 115 6.18 2.00 8.19
N ASP A 116 7.04 2.42 9.12
CA ASP A 116 7.89 3.61 8.97
C ASP A 116 9.18 3.32 8.18
N LEU A 117 9.39 2.06 7.78
CA LEU A 117 10.58 1.66 7.04
C LEU A 117 10.63 2.37 5.69
N PRO A 118 11.81 2.85 5.24
CA PRO A 118 11.95 3.47 3.93
C PRO A 118 11.51 2.49 2.83
N GLY A 119 10.76 3.02 1.86
CA GLY A 119 10.08 2.25 0.80
C GLY A 119 8.71 1.70 1.20
N VAL A 120 8.54 1.16 2.41
CA VAL A 120 7.22 0.69 2.90
C VAL A 120 6.32 1.88 3.25
N LYS A 121 6.91 2.88 3.90
CA LYS A 121 6.24 4.13 4.24
C LYS A 121 5.70 4.86 3.00
N GLU A 122 6.50 4.90 1.93
CA GLU A 122 6.11 5.54 0.67
C GLU A 122 4.88 4.85 0.05
N LEU A 123 4.82 3.51 0.08
CA LEU A 123 3.67 2.76 -0.42
C LEU A 123 2.38 3.13 0.34
N PHE A 124 2.46 3.20 1.67
CA PHE A 124 1.30 3.58 2.48
C PHE A 124 0.91 5.04 2.34
N GLU A 125 1.87 5.95 2.22
CA GLU A 125 1.59 7.38 2.00
C GLU A 125 1.00 7.63 0.61
N THR A 126 1.47 6.92 -0.42
CA THR A 126 0.88 6.99 -1.76
C THR A 126 -0.57 6.54 -1.75
N ASP A 127 -0.91 5.46 -1.02
CA ASP A 127 -2.29 5.01 -0.88
C ASP A 127 -3.19 6.05 -0.19
N ILE A 128 -2.66 6.79 0.80
CA ILE A 128 -3.43 7.86 1.48
C ILE A 128 -3.76 9.02 0.52
N THR A 129 -2.88 9.29 -0.47
CA THR A 129 -3.16 10.33 -1.48
C THR A 129 -4.22 9.91 -2.49
N PHE A 130 -4.43 8.61 -2.69
CA PHE A 130 -5.59 8.10 -3.41
C PHE A 130 -6.81 8.19 -2.51
N VAL A 131 -7.42 9.38 -2.45
CA VAL A 131 -8.76 9.55 -1.89
C VAL A 131 -9.64 8.47 -2.51
N SER A 132 -10.20 7.60 -1.66
CA SER A 132 -10.97 6.45 -2.15
C SER A 132 -12.03 6.92 -3.15
N GLU A 133 -12.25 6.14 -4.21
CA GLU A 133 -13.26 6.45 -5.23
C GLU A 133 -14.61 6.80 -4.61
N HIS A 134 -14.96 6.16 -3.49
CA HIS A 134 -16.16 6.49 -2.72
C HIS A 134 -16.10 7.89 -2.10
N GLN A 135 -15.02 8.24 -1.40
CA GLN A 135 -14.87 9.58 -0.80
C GLN A 135 -14.81 10.67 -1.88
N ARG A 136 -14.13 10.43 -3.00
CA ARG A 136 -14.13 11.34 -4.16
C ARG A 136 -15.55 11.59 -4.70
N LYS A 137 -16.34 10.51 -4.85
CA LYS A 137 -17.74 10.62 -5.28
C LYS A 137 -18.61 11.35 -4.26
N LEU A 138 -18.40 11.09 -2.97
CA LEU A 138 -19.13 11.74 -1.88
C LEU A 138 -18.81 13.23 -1.81
N GLU A 139 -17.52 13.59 -1.93
CA GLU A 139 -17.06 14.98 -1.98
C GLU A 139 -17.66 15.68 -3.20
N MET A 140 -17.63 15.05 -4.39
CA MET A 140 -18.29 15.61 -5.58
C MET A 140 -19.80 15.79 -5.38
N GLN A 141 -20.50 14.85 -4.74
CA GLN A 141 -21.94 14.97 -4.45
C GLN A 141 -22.25 16.05 -3.42
N GLN A 142 -21.34 16.33 -2.49
CA GLN A 142 -21.50 17.38 -1.48
C GLN A 142 -21.20 18.78 -2.01
N ARG A 143 -20.46 18.90 -3.12
CA ARG A 143 -20.21 20.19 -3.76
C ARG A 143 -21.53 20.72 -4.32
N VAL A 144 -21.96 21.87 -3.80
CA VAL A 144 -23.04 22.65 -4.39
C VAL A 144 -22.48 23.32 -5.65
N LEU A 145 -22.74 22.71 -6.80
CA LEU A 145 -22.35 23.24 -8.10
C LEU A 145 -23.45 24.17 -8.60
N ASN A 146 -23.13 25.44 -8.81
CA ASN A 146 -24.05 26.43 -9.35
C ASN A 146 -24.26 26.23 -10.86
N ALA A 147 -25.30 26.85 -11.43
CA ALA A 147 -25.57 26.82 -12.86
C ALA A 147 -24.36 27.28 -13.70
N ASP A 148 -23.59 28.23 -13.17
CA ASP A 148 -22.33 28.76 -13.70
C ASP A 148 -21.31 27.65 -13.99
N TYR A 149 -21.23 26.63 -13.13
CA TYR A 149 -20.30 25.49 -13.31
C TYR A 149 -20.61 24.67 -14.57
N TYR A 150 -21.88 24.64 -14.97
CA TYR A 150 -22.34 23.96 -16.17
C TYR A 150 -22.39 24.90 -17.40
N GLY A 151 -21.85 26.11 -17.29
CA GLY A 151 -21.77 27.07 -18.39
C GLY A 151 -23.06 27.87 -18.64
N TYR A 152 -24.01 27.85 -17.70
CA TYR A 152 -25.21 28.69 -17.77
C TYR A 152 -24.93 30.07 -17.17
N LEU A 153 -24.03 30.82 -17.81
CA LEU A 153 -23.71 32.20 -17.46
C LEU A 153 -24.60 33.15 -18.26
N THR A 154 -24.95 34.29 -17.68
CA THR A 154 -25.56 35.39 -18.44
C THR A 154 -24.50 36.16 -19.23
N GLU A 155 -24.86 36.83 -20.33
CA GLU A 155 -23.93 37.64 -21.13
C GLU A 155 -23.18 38.69 -20.29
N SER A 156 -23.82 39.21 -19.23
CA SER A 156 -23.22 40.17 -18.29
C SER A 156 -22.15 39.55 -17.40
N GLU A 157 -22.35 38.30 -16.98
CA GLU A 157 -21.38 37.56 -16.15
C GLU A 157 -20.22 37.04 -16.98
N GLU A 158 -20.48 36.61 -18.21
CA GLU A 158 -19.45 36.21 -19.18
C GLU A 158 -18.50 37.38 -19.48
N ALA A 159 -19.04 38.58 -19.70
CA ALA A 159 -18.21 39.77 -19.91
C ALA A 159 -17.28 40.07 -18.71
N LYS A 160 -17.78 39.94 -17.49
CA LYS A 160 -16.98 40.13 -16.27
C LYS A 160 -15.89 39.07 -16.11
N LEU A 161 -16.20 37.83 -16.47
CA LEU A 161 -15.23 36.74 -16.44
C LEU A 161 -14.08 37.00 -17.41
N LEU A 162 -14.40 37.48 -18.62
CA LEU A 162 -13.42 37.78 -19.67
C LEU A 162 -12.49 38.95 -19.29
N GLU A 163 -13.03 39.98 -18.63
CA GLU A 163 -12.23 41.08 -18.08
C GLU A 163 -11.29 40.58 -16.98
N PHE A 164 -11.78 39.73 -16.08
CA PHE A 164 -10.99 39.13 -15.02
C PHE A 164 -9.86 38.26 -15.58
N GLU A 165 -10.15 37.41 -16.57
CA GLU A 165 -9.15 36.56 -17.25
C GLU A 165 -8.05 37.40 -17.89
N LYS A 166 -8.42 38.48 -18.59
CA LYS A 166 -7.47 39.40 -19.21
C LYS A 166 -6.57 40.08 -18.18
N GLN A 167 -7.13 40.45 -17.03
CA GLN A 167 -6.36 41.06 -15.94
C GLN A 167 -5.40 40.06 -15.28
N ALA A 168 -5.84 38.82 -15.09
CA ALA A 168 -5.02 37.73 -14.56
C ALA A 168 -3.90 37.31 -15.54
N GLU A 169 -4.17 37.33 -16.85
CA GLU A 169 -3.16 37.08 -17.87
C GLU A 169 -2.09 38.17 -17.83
N GLN A 170 -2.48 39.44 -17.77
CA GLN A 170 -1.55 40.57 -17.69
C GLN A 170 -0.69 40.50 -16.42
N SER A 171 -1.27 40.20 -15.26
CA SER A 171 -0.50 40.09 -14.02
C SER A 171 0.51 38.95 -14.06
N ARG A 172 0.10 37.78 -14.58
CA ARG A 172 0.98 36.62 -14.76
C ARG A 172 2.10 36.91 -15.77
N LEU A 173 1.81 37.62 -16.86
CA LEU A 173 2.83 38.03 -17.83
C LEU A 173 3.87 38.97 -17.20
N VAL A 174 3.43 39.92 -16.37
CA VAL A 174 4.34 40.82 -15.64
C VAL A 174 5.19 40.04 -14.64
N GLU A 175 4.62 39.07 -13.94
CA GLU A 175 5.34 38.21 -13.00
C GLU A 175 6.36 37.31 -13.71
N LEU A 176 5.99 36.73 -14.86
CA LEU A 176 6.89 36.00 -15.74
C LEU A 176 8.02 36.90 -16.27
N GLN A 177 7.71 38.12 -16.70
CA GLN A 177 8.73 39.08 -17.14
C GLN A 177 9.69 39.45 -16.01
N ARG A 178 9.20 39.63 -14.78
CA ARG A 178 10.03 39.91 -13.60
C ARG A 178 10.95 38.73 -13.26
N SER A 179 10.41 37.52 -13.23
CA SER A 179 11.16 36.29 -12.92
C SER A 179 12.11 35.85 -14.05
N ALA A 180 11.80 36.20 -15.30
CA ALA A 180 12.65 35.90 -16.46
C ALA A 180 13.94 36.74 -16.51
N VAL A 181 14.04 37.85 -15.77
CA VAL A 181 15.28 38.65 -15.69
C VAL A 181 16.40 37.89 -14.98
N ASP A 182 16.07 36.98 -14.06
CA ASP A 182 17.05 36.25 -13.24
C ASP A 182 17.35 34.82 -13.72
N GLN A 183 16.59 34.28 -14.68
CA GLN A 183 16.78 32.93 -15.21
C GLN A 183 17.13 32.98 -16.69
N GLN A 184 18.44 33.03 -16.98
CA GLN A 184 18.92 32.64 -18.30
C GLN A 184 18.56 31.17 -18.51
N PRO A 185 17.95 30.81 -19.66
CA PRO A 185 17.71 29.41 -19.97
C PRO A 185 19.05 28.67 -19.88
N PRO A 186 19.06 27.41 -19.40
CA PRO A 186 20.27 26.61 -19.31
C PRO A 186 21.06 26.68 -20.62
N ALA A 187 22.39 26.68 -20.57
CA ALA A 187 23.25 26.85 -21.76
C ALA A 187 22.93 25.85 -22.88
N ASP A 188 22.43 24.66 -22.51
CA ASP A 188 22.04 23.58 -23.43
C ASP A 188 20.58 23.67 -23.92
N TRP A 189 19.86 24.73 -23.55
CA TRP A 189 18.49 24.92 -23.99
C TRP A 189 18.46 25.23 -25.48
N GLN A 190 18.01 24.25 -26.25
CA GLN A 190 17.77 24.41 -27.67
C GLN A 190 16.27 24.38 -27.93
N ARG A 191 15.77 25.42 -28.60
CA ARG A 191 14.39 25.44 -29.07
C ARG A 191 14.19 24.28 -30.05
N VAL A 192 13.38 23.30 -29.66
CA VAL A 192 13.02 22.17 -30.53
C VAL A 192 12.25 22.72 -31.73
N ARG A 193 12.90 22.80 -32.89
CA ARG A 193 12.23 23.08 -34.15
C ARG A 193 11.77 21.75 -34.72
N ILE A 194 10.50 21.43 -34.53
CA ILE A 194 9.88 20.27 -35.17
C ILE A 194 9.73 20.62 -36.66
N GLY A 195 10.71 20.22 -37.46
CA GLY A 195 10.75 20.56 -38.89
C GLY A 195 9.84 19.67 -39.75
N ARG A 196 10.03 18.36 -39.67
CA ARG A 196 9.26 17.36 -40.44
C ARG A 196 8.77 16.27 -39.51
N ILE A 197 7.46 16.07 -39.47
CA ILE A 197 6.82 15.00 -38.71
C ILE A 197 6.88 13.73 -39.58
N PRO A 198 7.54 12.64 -39.13
CA PRO A 198 7.65 11.41 -39.92
C PRO A 198 6.29 10.75 -40.16
N ASN A 199 6.16 10.09 -41.31
CA ASN A 199 4.97 9.29 -41.62
C ASN A 199 5.06 7.89 -40.95
N LYS A 200 3.93 7.21 -40.79
CA LYS A 200 3.82 5.89 -40.13
C LYS A 200 4.82 4.86 -40.68
N THR A 201 4.97 4.79 -41.99
CA THR A 201 5.91 3.87 -42.67
C THR A 201 7.37 4.20 -42.35
N GLU A 202 7.71 5.48 -42.26
CA GLU A 202 9.06 5.94 -41.89
C GLU A 202 9.35 5.58 -40.42
N VAL A 203 8.37 5.73 -39.53
CA VAL A 203 8.49 5.33 -38.12
C VAL A 203 8.70 3.83 -37.98
N GLU A 204 7.95 3.00 -38.71
CA GLU A 204 8.10 1.54 -38.70
C GLU A 204 9.52 1.11 -39.13
N GLN A 205 10.07 1.72 -40.18
CA GLN A 205 11.43 1.45 -40.66
C GLN A 205 12.50 1.85 -39.63
N ILE A 206 12.36 3.02 -39.00
CA ILE A 206 13.28 3.49 -37.95
C ILE A 206 13.27 2.54 -36.75
N LEU A 207 12.09 2.03 -36.36
CA LEU A 207 11.95 1.08 -35.26
C LEU A 207 12.58 -0.28 -35.60
N LEU A 208 12.42 -0.77 -36.84
CA LEU A 208 13.07 -1.99 -37.31
C LEU A 208 14.59 -1.85 -37.33
N GLN A 209 15.12 -0.73 -37.80
CA GLN A 209 16.57 -0.45 -37.80
C GLN A 209 17.13 -0.42 -36.38
N ARG A 210 16.50 0.32 -35.46
CA ARG A 210 16.90 0.34 -34.04
C ARG A 210 16.91 -1.05 -33.40
N ARG A 211 15.91 -1.89 -33.71
CA ARG A 211 15.84 -3.25 -33.21
C ARG A 211 16.95 -4.14 -33.79
N LYS A 212 17.27 -3.98 -35.08
CA LYS A 212 18.38 -4.68 -35.73
C LYS A 212 19.72 -4.30 -35.09
N ASP A 213 19.97 -3.01 -34.89
CA ASP A 213 21.22 -2.51 -34.31
C ASP A 213 21.39 -2.97 -32.86
N ALA A 214 20.31 -2.96 -32.06
CA ALA A 214 20.33 -3.46 -30.69
C ALA A 214 20.56 -4.99 -30.57
N LEU A 215 20.19 -5.75 -31.60
CA LEU A 215 20.50 -7.18 -31.68
C LEU A 215 21.95 -7.42 -32.07
N LEU A 216 22.48 -6.63 -33.01
CA LEU A 216 23.89 -6.68 -33.41
C LEU A 216 24.81 -6.29 -32.24
N SER A 217 24.49 -5.23 -31.50
CA SER A 217 25.26 -4.82 -30.32
C SER A 217 25.20 -5.80 -29.14
N ARG A 218 24.33 -6.81 -29.20
CA ARG A 218 24.26 -7.91 -28.22
C ARG A 218 25.08 -9.13 -28.62
N LEU A 219 25.51 -9.19 -29.88
CA LEU A 219 26.31 -10.28 -30.44
C LEU A 219 27.82 -10.00 -30.33
N ASP A 220 28.21 -8.73 -30.25
CA ASP A 220 29.56 -8.26 -29.86
C ASP A 220 29.73 -8.26 -28.32
#